data_AF-A0A956BCU1-F1
#
_entry.id   AF-A0A956BCU1-F1
#
_cell.length_a   1.000
_cell.length_b   1.000
_cell.length_c   1.000
_cell.angle_alpha   90.00
_cell.angle_beta   90.00
_cell.angle_gamma   90.00
#
_symmetry.space_group_name_H-M   'P 1'
#
loop_
_entity.id
_entity.type
_entity.pdbx_description
1 polymer ?
#
loop_
_entity_poly.entity_id
_entity_poly.type
_entity_poly.pdbx_seq_one_letter_code
_entity_poly.pdbx_strand_id
1 'polypeptide(L)' 'NHAVIVPVFGAPTDDAACGVLRDLFPGRRVVPLDARAIVVGGGAFHCTTQQQPEFDADA' A
#
# COMPACT_ATOMS: atom_id res chain seq x y z
N ASN A 1 5.19 11.08 6.43
CA ASN A 1 5.04 9.85 5.58
C ASN A 1 5.54 8.61 6.34
N HIS A 2 4.69 7.62 6.72
CA HIS A 2 5.10 6.49 7.62
C HIS A 2 4.46 5.11 7.35
N ALA A 3 3.71 4.94 6.26
CA ALA A 3 3.00 3.68 5.99
C ALA A 3 3.16 3.23 4.53
N VAL A 4 2.91 1.95 4.31
CA VAL A 4 2.77 1.32 2.98
C VAL A 4 1.38 0.67 2.96
N ILE A 5 0.49 1.17 2.10
CA ILE A 5 -0.86 0.63 1.96
C ILE A 5 -0.82 -0.51 0.94
N VAL A 6 -1.28 -1.69 1.32
CA VAL A 6 -1.14 -2.92 0.52
C VAL A 6 -2.53 -3.49 0.21
N PRO A 7 -2.87 -3.71 -1.07
CA PRO A 7 -4.09 -4.42 -1.41
C PRO A 7 -3.99 -5.89 -1.00
N VAL A 8 -5.01 -6.38 -0.30
CA VAL A 8 -5.20 -7.82 -0.04
C VAL A 8 -6.48 -8.28 -0.72
N PHE A 9 -6.53 -9.56 -1.09
CA PHE A 9 -7.59 -10.13 -1.92
C PHE A 9 -8.26 -11.35 -1.31
N GLY A 10 -7.93 -11.70 -0.06
CA GLY A 10 -8.34 -12.96 0.56
C GLY A 10 -7.60 -14.15 -0.03
N ALA A 11 -6.43 -13.92 -0.63
CA ALA A 11 -5.61 -14.96 -1.25
C ALA A 11 -4.63 -15.53 -0.22
N PRO A 12 -4.26 -16.82 -0.30
CA PRO A 12 -3.25 -17.43 0.58
C PRO A 12 -1.89 -16.72 0.55
N THR A 13 -1.63 -15.93 -0.49
CA THR A 13 -0.39 -15.16 -0.69
C THR A 13 -0.36 -13.80 -0.01
N ASP A 14 -1.49 -13.32 0.53
CA ASP A 14 -1.59 -11.96 1.09
C ASP A 14 -0.61 -11.72 2.25
N ASP A 15 -0.47 -12.72 3.14
CA ASP A 15 0.44 -12.64 4.28
C ASP A 15 1.91 -12.64 3.84
N ALA A 16 2.26 -13.47 2.84
CA ALA A 16 3.60 -13.52 2.27
C ALA A 16 3.97 -12.19 1.59
N ALA A 17 3.04 -11.61 0.82
CA ALA A 17 3.24 -10.30 0.20
C ALA A 17 3.45 -9.20 1.25
N CYS A 18 2.64 -9.19 2.31
CA CYS A 18 2.82 -8.25 3.42
C CYS A 18 4.16 -8.47 4.15
N GLY A 19 4.61 -9.71 4.32
CA GLY A 19 5.90 -10.06 4.91
C GLY A 19 7.07 -9.43 4.16
N VAL A 20 7.14 -9.65 2.85
CA VAL A 20 8.17 -9.06 1.98
C VAL A 20 8.19 -7.53 2.09
N LEU A 21 7.03 -6.89 2.12
CA LEU A 21 6.96 -5.43 2.24
C LEU A 21 7.40 -4.91 3.62
N ARG A 22 7.22 -5.68 4.70
CA ARG A 22 7.74 -5.30 6.03
C ARG A 22 9.26 -5.33 6.03
N ASP A 23 9.86 -6.35 5.42
CA ASP A 23 11.32 -6.48 5.32
C ASP A 23 11.95 -5.37 4.47
N LEU A 24 11.28 -4.97 3.38
CA LEU A 24 11.74 -3.88 2.51
C LEU A 24 11.56 -2.49 3.13
N PHE A 25 10.57 -2.31 4.01
CA PHE A 25 10.24 -1.01 4.61
C PHE A 25 10.22 -1.07 6.14
N PRO A 26 11.35 -1.36 6.81
CA PRO A 26 11.38 -1.63 8.25
C PRO A 26 10.95 -0.44 9.13
N GLY A 27 11.06 0.78 8.62
CA GLY A 27 10.61 2.01 9.30
C GLY A 27 9.18 2.44 8.98
N ARG A 28 8.41 1.65 8.21
CA ARG A 28 7.04 1.99 7.79
C ARG A 28 6.07 0.90 8.19
N ARG A 29 4.87 1.30 8.62
CA ARG A 29 3.78 0.37 8.91
C ARG A 29 3.18 -0.17 7.61
N VAL A 30 3.27 -1.47 7.39
CA VAL A 30 2.54 -2.16 6.31
C VAL A 30 1.08 -2.33 6.72
N VAL A 31 0.16 -1.75 5.95
CA VAL A 31 -1.27 -1.73 6.22
C VAL A 31 -2.01 -2.52 5.12
N PRO A 32 -2.41 -3.77 5.38
CA PRO A 32 -3.23 -4.54 4.45
C PRO A 32 -4.67 -4.01 4.45
N LEU A 33 -5.25 -3.77 3.27
CA LEU A 33 -6.65 -3.35 3.10
C LEU A 33 -7.30 -4.14 1.95
N ASP A 34 -8.54 -4.60 2.15
CA ASP A 34 -9.28 -5.37 1.14
C ASP A 34 -9.53 -4.52 -0.12
N ALA A 35 -9.05 -5.02 -1.26
CA ALA A 35 -9.18 -4.36 -2.56
C ALA A 35 -10.05 -5.15 -3.56
N ARG A 36 -10.75 -6.22 -3.13
CA ARG A 36 -11.56 -7.05 -4.03
C ARG A 36 -12.66 -6.27 -4.76
N ALA A 37 -13.25 -5.28 -4.10
CA ALA A 37 -14.26 -4.43 -4.73
C ALA A 37 -13.67 -3.42 -5.74
N ILE A 38 -12.37 -3.14 -5.68
CA ILE A 38 -11.70 -2.17 -6.57
C ILE A 38 -11.09 -2.89 -7.77
N VAL A 39 -10.50 -4.08 -7.55
CA VAL A 39 -9.79 -4.83 -8.60
C VAL A 39 -10.68 -5.27 -9.76
N VAL A 40 -11.99 -5.39 -9.55
CA VAL A 40 -12.97 -5.61 -10.64
C VAL A 40 -12.98 -4.50 -11.68
N GLY A 41 -12.51 -3.29 -11.33
CA GLY A 41 -12.33 -2.16 -12.23
C GLY A 41 -10.97 -2.11 -12.95
N GLY A 42 -10.10 -3.11 -12.75
CA GLY A 42 -8.81 -3.21 -13.42
C GLY A 42 -7.62 -2.54 -12.70
N GLY A 43 -7.79 -2.11 -11.45
CA GLY A 43 -6.74 -1.47 -10.66
C GLY A 43 -6.96 -1.59 -9.14
N ALA A 44 -6.05 -1.03 -8.35
CA ALA A 44 -6.14 -1.01 -6.88
C ALA A 44 -5.74 0.37 -6.32
N PHE A 45 -5.29 0.43 -5.06
CA PHE A 45 -4.99 1.69 -4.37
C PHE A 45 -3.97 2.56 -5.14
N HIS A 46 -2.84 2.00 -5.58
CA HIS A 46 -1.85 2.78 -6.33
C HIS A 46 -2.43 3.46 -7.57
N CYS A 47 -3.29 2.75 -8.32
CA CYS A 47 -3.92 3.25 -9.54
C CYS A 47 -4.94 4.39 -9.28
N THR A 48 -5.41 4.55 -8.04
CA THR A 48 -6.51 5.46 -7.67
C THR A 48 -6.04 6.61 -6.78
N THR A 49 -4.74 6.70 -6.50
CA THR A 49 -4.15 7.71 -5.63
C THR A 49 -3.06 8.49 -6.34
N GLN A 50 -2.93 9.77 -6.01
CA GLN A 50 -1.79 10.59 -6.39
C GLN A 50 -1.20 11.20 -5.13
N GLN A 51 0.07 10.92 -4.83
CA GLN A 51 0.75 11.56 -3.71
C GLN A 51 1.06 13.03 -4.04
N GLN A 52 0.88 13.90 -3.05
CA GLN A 52 1.39 15.26 -3.04
C GLN A 52 2.47 15.35 -1.95
N PRO A 53 3.69 15.77 -2.28
CA PRO A 53 4.71 16.02 -1.26
C PRO A 53 4.25 17.16 -0.35
N GLU A 54 4.76 17.16 0.88
CA GLU A 54 4.61 18.32 1.76
C GLU A 54 5.35 19.50 1.14
N PHE A 55 4.76 20.69 1.24
CA PHE A 55 5.49 21.90 0.87
C PHE A 55 6.52 22.17 1.97
N ASP A 56 7.78 22.06 1.62
CA ASP A 56 8.87 22.45 2.49
C ASP A 56 9.24 23.90 2.13
N ALA A 57 8.89 24.84 3.02
CA ALA A 57 9.16 26.27 2.84
C ALA A 57 10.64 26.61 3.03
N ASP A 58 11.39 25.70 3.65
CA ASP A 58 12.79 25.88 4.05
C ASP A 58 13.74 24.92 3.28
N ALA A 59 13.22 24.12 2.34
CA ALA A 59 14.01 23.29 1.42
C ALA A 59 14.70 24.08 0.30
#